data_AF-A0A8J4EBN1-F1
#
_entry.id   AF-A0A8J4EBN1-F1
#
_cell.length_a   1.000
_cell.length_b   1.000
_cell.length_c   1.000
_cell.angle_alpha   90.00
_cell.angle_beta   90.00
_cell.angle_gamma   90.00
#
_symmetry.space_group_name_H-M   'P 1'
#
loop_
_entity.id
_entity.type
_entity.pdbx_description
1 polymer ?
#
loop_
_entity_poly.entity_id
_entity_poly.type
_entity_poly.pdbx_seq_one_letter_code
_entity_poly.pdbx_strand_id
1 'polypeptide(L)' 'MASEVSGKKSGYDGKFMGIGIALGMAFGVVLGMLLFDNPGVGIAIGAGMGVAIGTALEIQAKERRDRS' A
#
# COMPACT_ATOMS: atom_id res chain seq x y z
N MET A 1 -5.41 5.09 27.08
CA MET A 1 -6.09 4.36 25.99
C MET A 1 -5.75 5.06 24.67
N ALA A 2 -4.58 4.74 24.13
CA ALA A 2 -4.16 5.06 22.77
C ALA A 2 -3.10 4.01 22.46
N SER A 3 -3.59 2.85 22.03
CA SER A 3 -2.79 1.67 21.75
C SER A 3 -1.69 2.01 20.76
N GLU A 4 -0.49 1.54 21.10
CA GLU A 4 0.64 1.24 20.23
C GLU A 4 0.31 1.27 18.74
N VAL A 5 0.73 2.35 18.08
CA VAL A 5 1.17 2.25 16.68
C VAL A 5 2.66 1.87 16.73
N SER A 6 2.92 0.63 17.16
CA SER A 6 4.22 -0.02 17.00
C SER A 6 4.36 -0.46 15.55
N GLY A 7 4.60 0.53 14.68
CA GLY A 7 4.92 0.32 13.27
C GLY A 7 6.31 -0.26 13.15
N LYS A 8 6.44 -1.57 13.37
CA LYS A 8 7.67 -2.34 13.21
C LYS A 8 8.12 -2.28 11.74
N LYS A 9 8.92 -1.27 11.35
CA LYS A 9 9.52 -1.18 10.01
C LYS A 9 10.72 -2.12 9.93
N SER A 10 10.40 -3.41 9.89
CA SER A 10 11.36 -4.52 9.80
C SER A 10 11.81 -4.68 8.36
N GLY A 11 13.12 -4.58 8.12
CA GLY A 11 13.81 -5.24 7.02
C GLY A 11 13.52 -4.71 5.61
N TYR A 12 14.48 -4.91 4.72
CA TYR A 12 14.41 -4.53 3.31
C TYR A 12 13.41 -5.40 2.50
N ASP A 13 12.73 -6.35 3.16
CA ASP A 13 11.83 -7.35 2.59
C ASP A 13 10.35 -6.91 2.49
N GLY A 14 10.02 -5.69 2.93
CA GLY A 14 8.69 -5.08 2.80
C GLY A 14 8.67 -3.78 2.01
N LYS A 15 9.76 -3.47 1.27
CA LYS A 15 9.90 -2.19 0.55
C LYS A 15 8.82 -1.99 -0.50
N PHE A 16 8.47 -3.06 -1.21
CA PHE A 16 7.48 -2.99 -2.29
C PHE A 16 6.06 -2.89 -1.73
N MET A 17 5.80 -3.53 -0.59
CA MET A 17 4.55 -3.35 0.16
C MET A 17 4.33 -1.88 0.56
N GLY A 18 5.35 -1.24 1.14
CA GLY A 18 5.27 0.16 1.56
C GLY A 18 5.07 1.13 0.39
N ILE A 19 5.74 0.88 -0.74
CA ILE A 19 5.58 1.67 -1.97
C ILE A 19 4.16 1.48 -2.55
N GLY A 20 3.67 0.23 -2.60
CA GLY A 20 2.32 -0.07 -3.08
C GLY A 20 1.25 0.66 -2.27
N ILE A 21 1.34 0.61 -0.94
CA ILE A 21 0.39 1.31 -0.05
C ILE A 21 0.48 2.83 -0.23
N ALA A 22 1.69 3.41 -0.29
CA ALA A 22 1.86 4.84 -0.48
C ALA A 22 1.29 5.34 -1.82
N LEU A 23 1.53 4.60 -2.91
CA LEU A 23 0.98 4.90 -4.23
C LEU A 23 -0.55 4.73 -4.23
N GLY A 24 -1.05 3.62 -3.71
CA GLY A 24 -2.49 3.35 -3.61
C GLY A 24 -3.22 4.43 -2.81
N MET A 25 -2.65 4.90 -1.70
CA MET A 25 -3.23 5.99 -0.91
C MET A 25 -3.18 7.33 -1.63
N ALA A 26 -2.05 7.69 -2.25
CA ALA A 26 -1.91 8.95 -2.98
C ALA A 26 -2.93 9.05 -4.13
N PHE A 27 -3.05 7.99 -4.94
CA PHE A 27 -4.03 7.95 -6.03
C PHE A 27 -5.46 7.77 -5.52
N GLY A 28 -5.69 6.90 -4.53
CA GLY A 28 -7.02 6.59 -4.01
C GLY A 28 -7.70 7.80 -3.39
N VAL A 29 -6.98 8.61 -2.60
CA VAL A 29 -7.54 9.83 -2.01
C VAL A 29 -7.90 10.86 -3.10
N VAL A 30 -7.00 11.08 -4.06
CA VAL A 30 -7.24 12.03 -5.17
C VAL A 30 -8.41 11.58 -6.03
N LEU A 31 -8.45 10.30 -6.43
CA LEU A 31 -9.53 9.75 -7.25
C LEU A 31 -10.85 9.68 -6.48
N GLY A 32 -10.83 9.35 -5.19
CA GLY A 32 -12.04 9.30 -4.36
C GLY A 32 -12.67 10.68 -4.14
N MET A 33 -11.85 11.71 -3.94
CA MET A 33 -12.34 13.09 -3.90
C MET A 33 -12.87 13.53 -5.26
N LEU A 34 -12.16 13.24 -6.35
CA LEU A 34 -12.53 13.73 -7.68
C LEU A 34 -13.78 13.03 -8.27
N LEU A 35 -13.97 11.73 -8.00
CA LEU A 35 -15.04 10.94 -8.61
C LEU A 35 -16.27 10.79 -7.71
N PHE A 36 -16.08 10.73 -6.39
CA PHE A 36 -17.14 10.39 -5.45
C PHE A 36 -17.43 11.52 -4.45
N ASP A 37 -16.67 12.61 -4.49
CA ASP A 37 -16.73 13.73 -3.53
C ASP A 37 -16.69 13.26 -2.06
N ASN A 38 -16.11 12.06 -1.85
CA ASN A 38 -16.12 11.38 -0.57
C ASN A 38 -14.75 10.75 -0.31
N PRO A 39 -13.96 11.33 0.62
CA PRO A 39 -12.63 10.84 0.92
C PRO A 39 -12.64 9.42 1.50
N GLY A 40 -13.73 8.98 2.14
CA GLY A 40 -13.85 7.63 2.71
C GLY A 40 -13.81 6.54 1.64
N VAL A 41 -14.45 6.78 0.49
CA VAL A 41 -14.43 5.87 -0.66
C VAL A 41 -13.02 5.81 -1.26
N GLY A 42 -12.36 6.96 -1.37
CA GLY A 42 -10.98 7.06 -1.84
C GLY A 42 -9.97 6.29 -1.01
N ILE A 43 -10.10 6.37 0.32
CA ILE A 43 -9.23 5.62 1.25
C ILE A 43 -9.50 4.12 1.13
N ALA A 44 -10.76 3.68 1.04
CA ALA A 44 -11.09 2.27 0.91
C ALA A 44 -10.52 1.66 -0.39
N ILE A 45 -10.71 2.35 -1.52
CA ILE A 45 -10.17 1.93 -2.82
C ILE A 45 -8.65 1.99 -2.82
N GLY A 46 -8.07 3.09 -2.31
CA GLY A 46 -6.63 3.29 -2.24
C GLY A 46 -5.92 2.27 -1.36
N ALA A 47 -6.51 1.90 -0.23
CA ALA A 47 -5.99 0.85 0.64
C ALA A 47 -6.03 -0.53 -0.04
N GLY A 48 -7.17 -0.91 -0.64
CA GLY A 48 -7.31 -2.19 -1.34
C GLY A 48 -6.36 -2.30 -2.53
N MET A 49 -6.30 -1.26 -3.36
CA MET A 49 -5.43 -1.21 -4.54
C MET A 49 -3.95 -1.14 -4.15
N GLY A 50 -3.61 -0.35 -3.12
CA GLY A 50 -2.24 -0.24 -2.64
C GLY A 50 -1.69 -1.53 -2.04
N VAL A 51 -2.53 -2.28 -1.31
CA VAL A 51 -2.18 -3.62 -0.82
C VAL A 51 -1.99 -4.58 -1.98
N ALA A 52 -2.91 -4.61 -2.96
CA ALA A 52 -2.82 -5.50 -4.11
C ALA A 52 -1.58 -5.26 -4.96
N ILE A 53 -1.25 -3.99 -5.23
CA ILE A 53 -0.03 -3.62 -5.97
C ILE A 53 1.21 -3.95 -5.13
N GLY A 54 1.19 -3.62 -3.84
CA GLY A 54 2.29 -3.88 -2.93
C GLY A 54 2.63 -5.37 -2.83
N THR A 55 1.63 -6.24 -2.64
CA THR A 55 1.82 -7.69 -2.59
C THR A 55 2.26 -8.26 -3.94
N ALA A 56 1.69 -7.81 -5.05
CA ALA A 56 2.09 -8.27 -6.38
C ALA A 56 3.56 -7.93 -6.68
N LEU A 57 4.00 -6.72 -6.34
CA LEU A 57 5.39 -6.28 -6.50
C LEU A 57 6.33 -7.02 -5.54
N GLU A 58 5.90 -7.30 -4.31
CA GLU A 58 6.68 -8.05 -3.34
C GLU A 58 6.92 -9.50 -3.77
N ILE A 59 5.87 -10.18 -4.27
CA ILE A 59 5.97 -11.54 -4.82
C ILE A 59 6.95 -11.55 -6.00
N GLN A 60 6.81 -10.62 -6.95
CA GLN A 60 7.72 -10.53 -8.08
C GLN A 60 9.16 -10.25 -7.65
N ALA A 61 9.37 -9.34 -6.70
CA ALA A 61 10.70 -9.01 -6.20
C ALA A 61 11.35 -10.21 -5.50
N LYS A 62 10.57 -11.00 -4.76
CA LYS A 62 11.02 -12.22 -4.11
C LYS A 62 11.43 -13.29 -5.14
N GLU A 63 10.62 -13.51 -6.17
CA GLU A 63 10.95 -14.44 -7.28
C GLU A 63 12.20 -14.03 -8.05
N ARG A 64 12.47 -12.72 -8.21
CA ARG A 64 13.70 -12.24 -8.84
C ARG A 64 14.93 -12.51 -7.97
N ARG A 65 14.76 -12.44 -6.64
CA ARG A 65 15.84 -12.69 -5.67
C ARG A 65 16.22 -14.16 -5.61
N ASP A 66 15.26 -15.08 -5.59
CA ASP A 66 15.52 -16.53 -5.54
C ASP A 66 16.14 -17.07 -6.85
N ARG A 67 16.08 -16.29 -7.93
CA ARG A 67 16.67 -16.65 -9.23
C ARG A 67 18.10 -16.13 -9.43
N SER A 68 18.68 -15.43 -8.45
CA SER A 68 20.07 -14.90 -8.50
C SER A 68 20.95 -15.56 -7.46
#